data_AF-A2DCH9-F1
#
_entry.id   AF-A2DCH9-F1
#
_cell.length_a   1.000
_cell.length_b   1.000
_cell.length_c   1.000
_cell.angle_alpha   90.00
_cell.angle_beta   90.00
_cell.angle_gamma   90.00
#
_symmetry.space_group_name_H-M   'P 1'
#
loop_
_entity.id
_entity.type
_entity.pdbx_description
1 polymer ?
#
loop_
_entity_poly.entity_id
_entity_poly.type
_entity_poly.pdbx_seq_one_letter_code
_entity_poly.pdbx_strand_id
1 'polypeptide(L)'
;MPDINFSKEVVIKDPIERVTKQISPKTLSEDPILFIPIALIRETRLFFHFDSIYISTYGVMKDEKYINFVPSYSKDTILYKKGDECYRKAIVGFSHHTEFGHFICDMLSALLLIPGNYFEDGVILVNFGIENARNYMKYLNFDENKVFELTKAWNYVSECHILVAEEGVNALLVEGLPLLRKKFFENLHLNEIKPSKFNFLNRINGLWGRLINIDELINIAKEKYKGKYEFGQIGDEKVYNVIEISKLLAETKFLITCPGSMVMNAIFIHENTYILICGHRKLDAPNVGVCYSLNIYMIYANGDLPYKIVNDHPFPIYTFTFALEQMIYMIENGKWSDKVFEKYKYSYDIEELKSTL
;
A
#
# COMPACT_ATOMS: atom_id res chain seq x y z
N MET A 1 21.38 28.20 1.61
CA MET A 1 20.55 27.17 2.28
C MET A 1 21.44 26.52 3.33
N PRO A 2 20.93 26.11 4.51
CA PRO A 2 21.76 25.30 5.42
C PRO A 2 22.29 24.08 4.67
N ASP A 3 23.46 23.58 5.05
CA ASP A 3 24.10 22.42 4.40
C ASP A 3 23.17 21.20 4.52
N ILE A 4 22.36 21.00 3.49
CA ILE A 4 21.47 19.86 3.29
C ILE A 4 22.05 19.16 2.07
N ASN A 5 22.68 18.01 2.30
CA ASN A 5 23.06 17.15 1.20
C ASN A 5 21.81 16.39 0.76
N PHE A 6 21.38 16.69 -0.45
CA PHE A 6 20.19 16.12 -1.05
C PHE A 6 20.56 15.53 -2.41
N SER A 7 20.09 14.31 -2.67
CA SER A 7 20.18 13.68 -3.98
C SER A 7 18.79 13.30 -4.47
N LYS A 8 18.56 13.53 -5.77
CA LYS A 8 17.34 13.17 -6.48
C LYS A 8 17.64 12.00 -7.41
N GLU A 9 16.84 10.95 -7.32
CA GLU A 9 16.87 9.83 -8.26
C GLU A 9 15.49 9.71 -8.93
N VAL A 10 15.47 9.43 -10.24
CA VAL A 10 14.24 9.20 -11.00
C VAL A 10 14.29 7.79 -11.57
N VAL A 11 13.30 6.98 -11.21
CA VAL A 11 13.16 5.60 -11.72
C VAL A 11 11.94 5.53 -12.62
N ILE A 12 12.13 5.05 -13.85
CA ILE A 12 11.08 4.88 -14.85
C ILE A 12 10.95 3.39 -15.18
N LYS A 13 9.73 2.87 -15.24
CA LYS A 13 9.44 1.52 -15.76
C LYS A 13 8.51 1.59 -16.96
N ASP A 14 8.74 0.71 -17.94
CA ASP A 14 7.85 0.56 -19.09
C ASP A 14 6.46 0.07 -18.61
N PRO A 15 5.39 0.84 -18.87
CA PRO A 15 4.08 0.54 -18.31
C PRO A 15 3.24 -0.42 -19.14
N ILE A 16 3.64 -0.74 -20.37
CA ILE A 16 2.70 -1.29 -21.38
C ILE A 16 2.04 -2.60 -20.92
N GLU A 17 2.81 -3.58 -20.43
CA GLU A 17 2.24 -4.87 -20.02
C GLU A 17 1.33 -4.77 -18.78
N ARG A 18 1.64 -3.86 -17.86
CA ARG A 18 1.00 -3.81 -16.54
C ARG A 18 -0.34 -3.08 -16.56
N VAL A 19 -0.50 -2.07 -17.42
CA VAL A 19 -1.77 -1.32 -17.54
C VAL A 19 -2.91 -2.23 -18.01
N THR A 20 -2.61 -3.23 -18.85
CA THR A 20 -3.62 -4.18 -19.33
C THR A 20 -4.22 -5.07 -18.24
N LYS A 21 -3.64 -5.08 -17.03
CA LYS A 21 -4.06 -5.92 -15.90
C LYS A 21 -5.04 -5.24 -14.94
N GLN A 22 -5.22 -3.92 -15.03
CA GLN A 22 -6.02 -3.13 -14.09
C GLN A 22 -7.24 -2.54 -14.78
N ILE A 23 -8.45 -2.86 -14.29
CA ILE A 23 -9.67 -2.25 -14.82
C ILE A 23 -10.54 -1.63 -13.72
N SER A 24 -11.17 -0.50 -14.05
CA SER A 24 -12.05 0.27 -13.17
C SER A 24 -13.31 0.73 -13.92
N PRO A 25 -14.38 1.13 -13.23
CA PRO A 25 -15.65 1.47 -13.87
C PRO A 25 -15.51 2.76 -14.69
N LYS A 26 -16.32 2.90 -15.75
CA LYS A 26 -16.31 4.10 -16.59
C LYS A 26 -16.84 5.36 -15.90
N THR A 27 -17.68 5.20 -14.87
CA THR A 27 -18.50 6.26 -14.25
C THR A 27 -17.95 6.77 -12.91
N LEU A 28 -16.65 6.63 -12.65
CA LEU A 28 -16.05 7.09 -11.40
C LEU A 28 -16.14 8.62 -11.27
N SER A 29 -16.40 9.11 -10.06
CA SER A 29 -16.37 10.56 -9.80
C SER A 29 -14.95 11.11 -9.89
N GLU A 30 -14.79 12.30 -10.47
CA GLU A 30 -13.50 12.90 -10.85
C GLU A 30 -12.61 13.40 -9.71
N ASP A 31 -13.02 13.29 -8.44
CA ASP A 31 -12.14 13.63 -7.31
C ASP A 31 -11.18 12.47 -7.00
N PRO A 32 -9.89 12.54 -7.37
CA PRO A 32 -8.94 11.52 -6.97
C PRO A 32 -8.76 11.54 -5.45
N ILE A 33 -8.74 10.35 -4.84
CA ILE A 33 -8.06 10.16 -3.55
C ILE A 33 -6.60 10.56 -3.80
N LEU A 34 -6.00 11.37 -2.90
CA LEU A 34 -4.65 11.93 -3.01
C LEU A 34 -3.63 10.87 -3.43
N PHE A 35 -3.38 10.78 -4.73
CA PHE A 35 -2.49 9.83 -5.39
C PHE A 35 -2.21 10.42 -6.76
N ILE A 36 -0.94 10.47 -7.14
CA ILE A 36 -0.53 10.99 -8.44
C ILE A 36 -0.28 9.77 -9.33
N PRO A 37 -1.14 9.49 -10.34
CA PRO A 37 -1.00 8.30 -11.18
C PRO A 37 0.37 8.13 -11.85
N ILE A 38 1.08 9.23 -12.07
CA ILE A 38 2.45 9.20 -12.59
C ILE A 38 3.41 8.39 -11.71
N ALA A 39 3.13 8.29 -10.39
CA ALA A 39 3.91 7.51 -9.44
C ALA A 39 3.94 6.00 -9.78
N LEU A 40 3.11 5.53 -10.72
CA LEU A 40 3.10 4.13 -11.19
C LEU A 40 4.05 3.85 -12.34
N ILE A 41 4.45 4.89 -13.07
CA ILE A 41 5.32 4.80 -14.23
C ILE A 41 6.69 5.43 -13.94
N ARG A 42 6.69 6.41 -13.03
CA ARG A 42 7.85 7.18 -12.60
C ARG A 42 7.80 7.36 -11.09
N GLU A 43 8.81 6.86 -10.41
CA GLU A 43 9.02 7.08 -8.97
C GLU A 43 10.18 8.05 -8.81
N THR A 44 9.94 9.20 -8.17
CA THR A 44 10.98 10.19 -7.92
C THR A 44 11.37 10.18 -6.45
N ARG A 45 12.60 9.75 -6.18
CA ARG A 45 13.11 9.60 -4.81
C ARG A 45 13.86 10.83 -4.39
N LEU A 46 13.52 11.29 -3.20
CA LEU A 46 14.21 12.35 -2.52
C LEU A 46 14.98 11.75 -1.34
N PHE A 47 16.31 11.68 -1.46
CA PHE A 47 17.17 11.23 -0.37
C PHE A 47 17.83 12.42 0.30
N PHE A 48 17.53 12.58 1.59
CA PHE A 48 18.06 13.65 2.43
C PHE A 48 19.05 13.10 3.44
N HIS A 49 20.21 13.75 3.51
CA HIS A 49 21.19 13.55 4.55
C HIS A 49 21.36 14.85 5.34
N PHE A 50 21.07 14.78 6.64
CA PHE A 50 21.16 15.90 7.56
C PHE A 50 22.16 15.66 8.67
N ASP A 51 22.98 16.67 8.95
CA ASP A 51 23.74 16.80 10.19
C ASP A 51 23.00 17.67 11.20
N SER A 52 22.99 17.22 12.46
CA SER A 52 22.49 17.91 13.66
C SER A 52 21.11 18.53 13.49
N ILE A 53 20.07 17.72 13.63
CA ILE A 53 18.68 18.14 13.48
C ILE A 53 17.82 17.77 14.68
N TYR A 54 16.62 18.33 14.71
CA TYR A 54 15.51 17.80 15.50
C TYR A 54 14.49 17.14 14.58
N ILE A 55 14.00 15.96 14.97
CA ILE A 55 12.98 15.21 14.23
C ILE A 55 11.79 14.86 15.11
N SER A 56 10.61 14.86 14.50
CA SER A 56 9.34 14.45 15.12
C SER A 56 8.39 13.87 14.07
N THR A 57 7.19 13.46 14.48
CA THR A 57 6.11 13.11 13.54
C THR A 57 5.72 14.26 12.61
N TYR A 58 6.06 15.50 12.95
CA TYR A 58 5.76 16.67 12.11
C TYR A 58 6.76 16.83 10.95
N GLY A 59 7.97 16.28 11.05
CA GLY A 59 9.03 16.46 10.06
C GLY A 59 10.38 16.79 10.69
N VAL A 60 11.20 17.58 10.00
CA VAL A 60 12.56 17.94 10.43
C VAL A 60 12.67 19.43 10.73
N MET A 61 13.41 19.78 11.77
CA MET A 61 13.77 21.14 12.13
C MET A 61 15.30 21.27 12.18
N LYS A 62 15.84 22.24 11.44
CA LYS A 62 17.28 22.58 11.39
C LYS A 62 17.43 24.10 11.36
N ASP A 63 18.25 24.66 12.25
CA ASP A 63 18.51 26.11 12.32
C ASP A 63 17.22 26.96 12.32
N GLU A 64 16.25 26.56 13.17
CA GLU A 64 14.92 27.18 13.27
C GLU A 64 14.05 27.11 12.00
N LYS A 65 14.47 26.34 10.99
CA LYS A 65 13.71 26.10 9.77
C LYS A 65 13.05 24.74 9.81
N TYR A 66 11.76 24.75 9.54
CA TYR A 66 10.95 23.55 9.39
C TYR A 66 11.02 23.04 7.94
N ILE A 67 11.33 21.76 7.78
CA ILE A 67 11.37 21.05 6.50
C ILE A 67 10.19 20.08 6.49
N ASN A 68 9.25 20.34 5.59
CA ASN A 68 8.14 19.45 5.31
C ASN A 68 8.47 18.57 4.11
N PHE A 69 8.38 17.26 4.29
CA PHE A 69 8.66 16.28 3.23
C PHE A 69 7.46 16.03 2.31
N VAL A 70 6.22 16.32 2.74
CA VAL A 70 5.02 16.06 1.94
C VAL A 70 4.03 17.23 2.05
N PRO A 71 3.59 17.82 0.93
CA PRO A 71 2.75 19.02 0.93
C PRO A 71 1.36 18.89 1.58
N SER A 72 0.92 17.69 1.96
CA SER A 72 -0.49 17.38 2.20
C SER A 72 -1.01 17.58 3.62
N TYR A 73 -0.17 17.98 4.58
CA TYR A 73 -0.65 18.15 5.95
C TYR A 73 -1.38 19.48 6.14
N SER A 74 -2.61 19.40 6.65
CA SER A 74 -3.28 20.56 7.25
C SER A 74 -2.40 21.10 8.36
N LYS A 75 -2.42 22.42 8.57
CA LYS A 75 -1.66 23.12 9.62
C LYS A 75 -2.14 22.73 11.03
N ASP A 76 -2.03 21.47 11.41
CA ASP A 76 -2.02 21.12 12.83
C ASP A 76 -0.96 22.00 13.47
N THR A 77 -1.33 22.61 14.60
CA THR A 77 -0.41 23.47 15.34
C THR A 77 0.83 22.66 15.67
N ILE A 78 1.95 22.97 15.01
CA ILE A 78 3.25 22.35 15.30
C ILE A 78 3.54 22.61 16.77
N LEU A 79 3.60 21.54 17.56
CA LEU A 79 3.91 21.62 18.97
C LEU A 79 5.43 21.61 19.14
N TYR A 80 5.97 22.68 19.68
CA TYR A 80 7.39 22.79 20.02
C TYR A 80 7.65 22.19 21.41
N LYS A 81 7.44 20.88 21.55
CA LYS A 81 7.84 20.14 22.75
C LYS A 81 9.19 19.48 22.48
N LYS A 82 10.21 19.86 23.25
CA LYS A 82 11.52 19.18 23.22
C LYS A 82 11.35 17.74 23.70
N GLY A 83 11.92 16.79 22.97
CA GLY A 83 12.05 15.40 23.39
C GLY A 83 13.32 15.18 24.21
N ASP A 84 13.32 14.14 25.03
CA ASP A 84 14.46 13.76 25.87
C ASP A 84 15.43 12.83 25.16
N GLU A 85 14.97 12.19 24.06
CA GLU A 85 15.77 11.23 23.30
C GLU A 85 16.77 11.95 22.38
N CYS A 86 17.98 11.39 22.33
CA CYS A 86 19.07 11.85 21.49
C CYS A 86 19.69 10.66 20.77
N TYR A 87 19.75 10.73 19.44
CA TYR A 87 20.32 9.66 18.62
C TYR A 87 21.59 10.15 17.93
N ARG A 88 22.65 9.33 17.94
CA ARG A 88 23.86 9.63 17.16
C ARG A 88 23.55 9.55 15.66
N LYS A 89 22.91 8.46 15.23
CA LYS A 89 22.56 8.21 13.84
C LYS A 89 21.16 7.61 13.75
N ALA A 90 20.32 8.15 12.87
CA ALA A 90 18.98 7.62 12.61
C ALA A 90 18.70 7.49 11.11
N ILE A 91 17.98 6.42 10.77
CA ILE A 91 17.39 6.20 9.46
C ILE A 91 15.89 6.23 9.63
N VAL A 92 15.19 7.03 8.84
CA VAL A 92 13.79 7.37 9.13
C VAL A 92 12.88 6.88 8.02
N GLY A 93 11.97 5.97 8.37
CA GLY A 93 10.81 5.63 7.55
C GLY A 93 9.70 6.63 7.84
N PHE A 94 9.49 7.60 6.94
CA PHE A 94 8.60 8.73 7.20
C PHE A 94 7.36 8.73 6.30
N SER A 95 6.19 8.90 6.91
CA SER A 95 4.96 9.36 6.27
C SER A 95 4.19 10.16 7.31
N HIS A 96 3.41 11.15 6.88
CA HIS A 96 2.53 11.89 7.80
C HIS A 96 1.32 11.06 8.25
N HIS A 97 1.04 9.98 7.53
CA HIS A 97 -0.05 9.06 7.78
C HIS A 97 0.46 7.86 8.57
N THR A 98 -0.19 7.57 9.70
CA THR A 98 0.16 6.45 10.58
C THR A 98 -0.65 5.19 10.28
N GLU A 99 -1.47 5.20 9.22
CA GLU A 99 -2.27 4.06 8.82
C GLU A 99 -1.39 2.96 8.20
N PHE A 100 -1.78 1.71 8.40
CA PHE A 100 -1.05 0.52 7.94
C PHE A 100 -0.59 0.59 6.48
N GLY A 101 -1.43 1.12 5.58
CA GLY A 101 -1.07 1.20 4.17
C GLY A 101 0.13 2.11 3.89
N HIS A 102 0.25 3.21 4.62
CA HIS A 102 1.37 4.15 4.53
C HIS A 102 2.63 3.59 5.17
N PHE A 103 2.50 2.81 6.25
CA PHE A 103 3.64 2.08 6.80
C PHE A 103 4.26 1.13 5.77
N ILE A 104 3.45 0.36 5.03
CA ILE A 104 3.93 -0.53 3.97
C ILE A 104 4.49 0.24 2.76
N CYS A 105 3.70 1.16 2.20
CA CYS A 105 3.98 1.77 0.90
C CYS A 105 4.97 2.94 0.98
N ASP A 106 5.04 3.65 2.10
CA ASP A 106 5.90 4.81 2.25
C ASP A 106 7.11 4.45 3.10
N MET A 107 6.88 4.00 4.34
CA MET A 107 7.95 3.85 5.32
C MET A 107 8.83 2.62 5.05
N LEU A 108 8.26 1.42 4.99
CA LEU A 108 9.04 0.19 4.76
C LEU A 108 9.67 0.18 3.37
N SER A 109 8.93 0.64 2.36
CA SER A 109 9.43 0.76 0.99
C SER A 109 10.61 1.73 0.92
N ALA A 110 10.55 2.88 1.61
CA ALA A 110 11.68 3.80 1.70
C ALA A 110 12.91 3.19 2.37
N LEU A 111 12.71 2.52 3.52
CA LEU A 111 13.80 1.93 4.29
C LEU A 111 14.59 0.89 3.50
N LEU A 112 13.93 0.09 2.68
CA LEU A 112 14.60 -0.92 1.84
C LEU A 112 15.37 -0.33 0.65
N LEU A 113 15.05 0.90 0.24
CA LEU A 113 15.76 1.61 -0.83
C LEU A 113 17.02 2.32 -0.32
N ILE A 114 17.15 2.50 0.99
CA ILE A 114 18.36 3.07 1.61
C ILE A 114 19.46 1.99 1.66
N PRO A 115 20.71 2.28 1.25
CA PRO A 115 21.77 1.28 1.27
C PRO A 115 22.03 0.70 2.67
N GLY A 116 22.27 -0.61 2.74
CA GLY A 116 22.38 -1.35 4.00
C GLY A 116 23.46 -0.85 4.96
N ASN A 117 24.56 -0.31 4.44
CA ASN A 117 25.68 0.22 5.24
C ASN A 117 25.28 1.45 6.08
N TYR A 118 24.16 2.11 5.78
CA TYR A 118 23.66 3.19 6.63
C TYR A 118 23.13 2.65 7.96
N PHE A 119 22.70 1.39 8.04
CA PHE A 119 22.00 0.82 9.20
C PHE A 119 22.92 0.24 10.29
N GLU A 120 24.20 0.01 10.01
CA GLU A 120 25.12 -0.76 10.89
C GLU A 120 25.16 -0.21 12.33
N ASP A 121 25.28 1.11 12.48
CA ASP A 121 25.38 1.79 13.77
C ASP A 121 24.28 2.86 14.01
N GLY A 122 23.19 2.77 13.26
CA GLY A 122 22.05 3.67 13.36
C GLY A 122 20.85 3.03 14.04
N VAL A 123 19.95 3.86 14.55
CA VAL A 123 18.58 3.43 14.90
C VAL A 123 17.64 3.64 13.72
N ILE A 124 16.51 2.96 13.73
CA ILE A 124 15.44 3.16 12.74
C ILE A 124 14.26 3.82 13.44
N LEU A 125 13.84 4.98 12.93
CA LEU A 125 12.69 5.71 13.44
C LEU A 125 11.52 5.59 12.45
N VAL A 126 10.33 5.28 12.93
CA VAL A 126 9.12 5.15 12.09
C VAL A 126 7.93 5.87 12.68
N ASN A 127 7.07 6.46 11.85
CA ASN A 127 5.81 7.08 12.32
C ASN A 127 4.66 6.06 12.33
N PHE A 128 4.84 4.96 13.07
CA PHE A 128 3.89 3.85 13.13
C PHE A 128 3.95 3.16 14.50
N GLY A 129 2.88 2.47 14.89
CA GLY A 129 2.81 1.79 16.18
C GLY A 129 3.95 0.80 16.37
N ILE A 130 4.76 0.99 17.42
CA ILE A 130 6.08 0.36 17.56
C ILE A 130 6.05 -1.17 17.58
N GLU A 131 5.06 -1.78 18.24
CA GLU A 131 4.95 -3.24 18.35
C GLU A 131 4.76 -3.88 16.97
N ASN A 132 3.84 -3.32 16.17
CA ASN A 132 3.61 -3.76 14.81
C ASN A 132 4.83 -3.46 13.93
N ALA A 133 5.44 -2.29 14.06
CA ALA A 133 6.62 -1.94 13.29
C ALA A 133 7.75 -2.95 13.51
N ARG A 134 8.10 -3.24 14.77
CA ARG A 134 9.13 -4.24 15.12
C ARG A 134 8.84 -5.61 14.52
N ASN A 135 7.58 -6.05 14.60
CA ASN A 135 7.17 -7.33 14.03
C ASN A 135 7.46 -7.42 12.52
N TYR A 136 7.13 -6.38 11.75
CA TYR A 136 7.44 -6.34 10.31
C TYR A 136 8.95 -6.24 10.05
N MET A 137 9.66 -5.40 10.80
CA MET A 137 11.10 -5.14 10.64
C MET A 137 11.94 -6.39 10.88
N LYS A 138 11.56 -7.22 11.86
CA LYS A 138 12.15 -8.54 12.11
C LYS A 138 12.18 -9.41 10.86
N TYR A 139 11.05 -9.49 10.14
CA TYR A 139 10.93 -10.29 8.91
C TYR A 139 11.57 -9.64 7.68
N LEU A 140 12.14 -8.44 7.83
CA LEU A 140 12.96 -7.78 6.81
C LEU A 140 14.45 -7.83 7.14
N ASN A 141 14.84 -8.61 8.17
CA ASN A 141 16.20 -8.73 8.67
C ASN A 141 16.78 -7.43 9.23
N PHE A 142 15.92 -6.52 9.70
CA PHE A 142 16.36 -5.41 10.55
C PHE A 142 16.41 -5.86 12.01
N ASP A 143 17.31 -5.27 12.79
CA ASP A 143 17.35 -5.47 14.24
C ASP A 143 16.18 -4.74 14.90
N GLU A 144 15.19 -5.51 15.36
CA GLU A 144 13.96 -4.99 15.98
C GLU A 144 14.24 -4.15 17.25
N ASN A 145 15.38 -4.37 17.92
CA ASN A 145 15.78 -3.60 19.10
C ASN A 145 16.29 -2.19 18.76
N LYS A 146 16.65 -1.97 17.48
CA LYS A 146 17.05 -0.65 16.96
C LYS A 146 15.89 0.13 16.36
N VAL A 147 14.66 -0.42 16.38
CA VAL A 147 13.46 0.25 15.86
C VAL A 147 12.76 1.00 16.99
N PHE A 148 12.44 2.28 16.73
CA PHE A 148 11.72 3.16 17.65
C PHE A 148 10.63 3.95 16.92
N GLU A 149 9.62 4.37 17.66
CA GLU A 149 8.52 5.18 17.14
C GLU A 149 8.89 6.67 17.19
N LEU A 150 8.60 7.38 16.10
CA LEU A 150 8.65 8.84 16.07
C LEU A 150 7.53 9.40 16.94
N THR A 151 7.87 10.35 17.79
CA THR A 151 6.90 11.02 18.66
C THR A 151 6.63 12.44 18.20
N LYS A 152 5.59 13.07 18.75
CA LYS A 152 5.31 14.50 18.54
C LYS A 152 6.37 15.41 19.19
N ALA A 153 7.23 14.86 20.05
CA ALA A 153 8.32 15.62 20.63
C ALA A 153 9.51 15.67 19.66
N TRP A 154 10.22 16.79 19.67
CA TRP A 154 11.39 17.03 18.84
C TRP A 154 12.63 16.40 19.47
N ASN A 155 13.05 15.26 18.93
CA ASN A 155 14.21 14.51 19.40
C ASN A 155 15.45 14.90 18.59
N TYR A 156 16.60 15.01 19.24
CA TYR A 156 17.84 15.41 18.58
C TYR A 156 18.48 14.22 17.85
N VAL A 157 18.97 14.44 16.64
CA VAL A 157 19.71 13.46 15.85
C VAL A 157 20.95 14.10 15.25
N SER A 158 22.14 13.55 15.53
CA SER A 158 23.39 14.08 14.97
C SER A 158 23.57 13.77 13.49
N GLU A 159 23.20 12.58 13.02
CA GLU A 159 23.26 12.16 11.61
C GLU A 159 21.93 11.50 11.22
N CYS A 160 21.20 12.08 10.25
CA CYS A 160 19.87 11.61 9.88
C CYS A 160 19.75 11.35 8.37
N HIS A 161 19.23 10.18 8.02
CA HIS A 161 18.97 9.75 6.65
C HIS A 161 17.47 9.51 6.43
N ILE A 162 16.90 10.18 5.44
CA ILE A 162 15.48 10.09 5.13
C ILE A 162 15.31 9.93 3.63
N LEU A 163 14.52 8.93 3.22
CA LEU A 163 14.08 8.77 1.84
C LEU A 163 12.56 8.92 1.79
N VAL A 164 12.08 9.78 0.90
CA VAL A 164 10.64 9.95 0.60
C VAL A 164 10.43 10.06 -0.91
N ALA A 165 9.20 9.91 -1.36
CA ALA A 165 8.84 10.22 -2.74
C ALA A 165 8.51 11.71 -2.90
N GLU A 166 8.91 12.30 -4.03
CA GLU A 166 8.54 13.68 -4.40
C GLU A 166 7.03 13.80 -4.64
N GLU A 167 6.42 12.74 -5.20
CA GLU A 167 4.98 12.66 -5.50
C GLU A 167 4.11 12.51 -4.22
N GLY A 168 4.73 12.38 -3.05
CA GLY A 168 4.07 12.33 -1.75
C GLY A 168 3.74 10.90 -1.30
N VAL A 169 2.52 10.70 -0.81
CA VAL A 169 2.11 9.45 -0.16
C VAL A 169 1.70 8.38 -1.16
N ASN A 170 1.96 7.12 -0.83
CA ASN A 170 1.78 5.95 -1.67
C ASN A 170 2.52 6.05 -3.01
N ALA A 171 3.72 6.63 -3.04
CA ALA A 171 4.45 6.86 -4.28
C ALA A 171 5.73 6.03 -4.46
N LEU A 172 6.20 5.30 -3.43
CA LEU A 172 7.34 4.38 -3.52
C LEU A 172 6.92 2.96 -3.95
N LEU A 173 5.96 2.89 -4.89
CA LEU A 173 5.34 1.64 -5.29
C LEU A 173 6.12 0.92 -6.40
N VAL A 174 6.91 1.63 -7.21
CA VAL A 174 7.50 1.08 -8.44
C VAL A 174 8.64 0.12 -8.13
N GLU A 175 9.52 0.49 -7.19
CA GLU A 175 10.64 -0.35 -6.79
C GLU A 175 10.56 -0.81 -5.34
N GLY A 176 10.20 0.11 -4.44
CA GLY A 176 10.16 -0.17 -2.99
C GLY A 176 9.20 -1.32 -2.68
N LEU A 177 7.97 -1.28 -3.20
CA LEU A 177 6.97 -2.30 -2.92
C LEU A 177 7.32 -3.70 -3.49
N PRO A 178 7.78 -3.87 -4.76
CA PRO A 178 8.30 -5.15 -5.25
C PRO A 178 9.50 -5.68 -4.45
N LEU A 179 10.42 -4.80 -4.04
CA LEU A 179 11.57 -5.20 -3.21
C LEU A 179 11.11 -5.69 -1.84
N LEU A 180 10.16 -4.98 -1.23
CA LEU A 180 9.53 -5.37 0.04
C LEU A 180 8.88 -6.75 -0.06
N ARG A 181 8.09 -6.98 -1.11
CA ARG A 181 7.50 -8.29 -1.37
C ARG A 181 8.56 -9.38 -1.51
N LYS A 182 9.60 -9.15 -2.32
CA LYS A 182 10.69 -10.11 -2.51
C LYS A 182 11.30 -10.52 -1.16
N LYS A 183 11.61 -9.55 -0.29
CA LYS A 183 12.15 -9.81 1.05
C LYS A 183 11.23 -10.65 1.93
N PHE A 184 9.93 -10.33 1.96
CA PHE A 184 8.98 -11.17 2.70
C PHE A 184 8.88 -12.58 2.15
N PHE A 185 8.82 -12.73 0.82
CA PHE A 185 8.74 -14.05 0.19
C PHE A 185 9.97 -14.92 0.47
N GLU A 186 11.16 -14.32 0.48
CA GLU A 186 12.41 -14.98 0.84
C GLU A 186 12.42 -15.36 2.33
N ASN A 187 12.20 -14.39 3.23
CA ASN A 187 12.37 -14.59 4.67
C ASN A 187 11.26 -15.42 5.32
N LEU A 188 10.06 -15.46 4.73
CA LEU A 188 8.91 -16.22 5.23
C LEU A 188 8.64 -17.49 4.41
N HIS A 189 9.51 -17.84 3.46
CA HIS A 189 9.37 -19.01 2.59
C HIS A 189 8.06 -19.04 1.79
N LEU A 190 7.52 -17.88 1.42
CA LEU A 190 6.22 -17.81 0.75
C LEU A 190 6.29 -18.32 -0.70
N ASN A 191 7.47 -18.31 -1.32
CA ASN A 191 7.69 -18.90 -2.66
C ASN A 191 7.35 -20.40 -2.73
N GLU A 192 7.39 -21.10 -1.60
CA GLU A 192 7.10 -22.53 -1.51
C GLU A 192 5.58 -22.81 -1.45
N ILE A 193 4.77 -21.78 -1.21
CA ILE A 193 3.32 -21.88 -1.12
C ILE A 193 2.74 -21.70 -2.51
N LYS A 194 1.94 -22.66 -2.98
CA LYS A 194 1.29 -22.56 -4.28
C LYS A 194 -0.03 -21.77 -4.15
N PRO A 195 -0.23 -20.66 -4.90
CA PRO A 195 -1.50 -19.95 -4.89
C PRO A 195 -2.59 -20.82 -5.52
N SER A 196 -3.56 -21.25 -4.73
CA SER A 196 -4.62 -22.16 -5.16
C SER A 196 -6.01 -21.80 -4.61
N LYS A 197 -6.08 -21.07 -3.49
CA LYS A 197 -7.35 -20.76 -2.81
C LYS A 197 -8.01 -19.49 -3.30
N PHE A 198 -9.34 -19.47 -3.20
CA PHE A 198 -10.16 -18.33 -3.53
C PHE A 198 -10.67 -17.80 -2.19
N ASN A 199 -10.26 -16.61 -1.80
CA ASN A 199 -10.49 -16.13 -0.44
C ASN A 199 -11.21 -14.79 -0.44
N PHE A 200 -12.12 -14.64 0.51
CA PHE A 200 -12.66 -13.34 0.90
C PHE A 200 -11.87 -12.79 2.07
N LEU A 201 -11.62 -11.49 2.07
CA LEU A 201 -11.04 -10.76 3.19
C LEU A 201 -11.79 -9.46 3.40
N ASN A 202 -12.18 -9.19 4.65
CA ASN A 202 -12.94 -7.98 5.02
C ASN A 202 -12.25 -7.24 6.16
N ARG A 203 -12.68 -6.01 6.42
CA ARG A 203 -12.25 -5.22 7.59
C ARG A 203 -13.02 -5.61 8.82
N ILE A 204 -12.44 -5.46 10.02
CA ILE A 204 -13.16 -5.55 11.30
C ILE A 204 -14.38 -4.61 11.37
N ASN A 205 -15.36 -4.98 12.19
CA ASN A 205 -16.59 -4.19 12.40
C ASN A 205 -16.27 -2.74 12.81
N GLY A 206 -17.03 -1.78 12.28
CA GLY A 206 -16.91 -0.36 12.61
C GLY A 206 -15.85 0.41 11.81
N LEU A 207 -15.11 -0.22 10.89
CA LEU A 207 -14.22 0.49 9.98
C LEU A 207 -14.90 0.83 8.65
N TRP A 208 -14.57 2.02 8.13
CA TRP A 208 -15.00 2.44 6.79
C TRP A 208 -14.51 1.47 5.72
N GLY A 209 -15.28 1.35 4.63
CA GLY A 209 -15.01 0.40 3.56
C GLY A 209 -15.41 -1.04 3.85
N ARG A 210 -15.77 -1.43 5.07
CA ARG A 210 -16.22 -2.81 5.38
C ARG A 210 -17.44 -3.20 4.54
N LEU A 211 -17.44 -4.41 4.01
CA LEU A 211 -18.60 -4.98 3.31
C LEU A 211 -19.56 -5.57 4.35
N ILE A 212 -20.71 -4.93 4.58
CA ILE A 212 -21.64 -5.37 5.63
C ILE A 212 -22.38 -6.67 5.28
N ASN A 213 -22.56 -6.94 3.98
CA ASN A 213 -23.20 -8.15 3.46
C ASN A 213 -22.19 -9.19 2.94
N ILE A 214 -20.99 -9.25 3.50
CA ILE A 214 -19.92 -10.16 3.04
C ILE A 214 -20.37 -11.63 2.98
N ASP A 215 -21.16 -12.09 3.95
CA ASP A 215 -21.65 -13.47 3.99
C ASP A 215 -22.58 -13.79 2.81
N GLU A 216 -23.42 -12.81 2.41
CA GLU A 216 -24.27 -12.92 1.23
C GLU A 216 -23.43 -13.04 -0.05
N LEU A 217 -22.39 -12.20 -0.19
CA LEU A 217 -21.47 -12.24 -1.34
C LEU A 217 -20.72 -13.58 -1.42
N ILE A 218 -20.27 -14.11 -0.27
CA ILE A 218 -19.62 -15.42 -0.17
C ILE A 218 -20.58 -16.53 -0.65
N ASN A 219 -21.83 -16.51 -0.18
CA ASN A 219 -22.82 -17.53 -0.55
C ASN A 219 -23.13 -17.49 -2.04
N ILE A 220 -23.26 -16.30 -2.64
CA ILE A 220 -23.45 -16.15 -4.08
C ILE A 220 -22.29 -16.75 -4.87
N ALA A 221 -21.05 -16.48 -4.45
CA ALA A 221 -19.87 -17.03 -5.12
C ALA A 221 -19.81 -18.56 -5.01
N LYS A 222 -20.05 -19.11 -3.81
CA LYS A 222 -20.07 -20.55 -3.55
C LYS A 222 -21.12 -21.29 -4.36
N GLU A 223 -22.35 -20.78 -4.39
CA GLU A 223 -23.44 -21.43 -5.13
C GLU A 223 -23.20 -21.37 -6.64
N LYS A 224 -22.77 -20.21 -7.16
CA LYS A 224 -22.56 -20.01 -8.60
C LYS A 224 -21.44 -20.89 -9.18
N TYR A 225 -20.38 -21.13 -8.41
CA TYR A 225 -19.21 -21.89 -8.84
C TYR A 225 -19.01 -23.18 -8.05
N LYS A 226 -20.12 -23.74 -7.54
CA LYS A 226 -20.14 -24.96 -6.77
C LYS A 226 -19.44 -26.11 -7.51
N GLY A 227 -18.51 -26.77 -6.82
CA GLY A 227 -17.73 -27.88 -7.36
C GLY A 227 -16.58 -27.48 -8.30
N LYS A 228 -16.41 -26.18 -8.61
CA LYS A 228 -15.30 -25.68 -9.45
C LYS A 228 -14.22 -24.97 -8.64
N TYR A 229 -14.62 -24.13 -7.68
CA TYR A 229 -13.72 -23.38 -6.82
C TYR A 229 -14.16 -23.46 -5.36
N GLU A 230 -13.19 -23.53 -4.45
CA GLU A 230 -13.44 -23.46 -3.02
C GLU A 230 -13.23 -22.03 -2.53
N PHE A 231 -14.33 -21.37 -2.17
CA PHE A 231 -14.29 -20.02 -1.62
C PHE A 231 -14.20 -20.07 -0.09
N GLY A 232 -13.07 -19.63 0.45
CA GLY A 232 -12.81 -19.44 1.87
C GLY A 232 -12.99 -17.99 2.33
N GLN A 233 -12.93 -17.80 3.64
CA GLN A 233 -12.88 -16.47 4.25
C GLN A 233 -11.69 -16.41 5.20
N ILE A 234 -10.87 -15.38 5.04
CA ILE A 234 -9.81 -15.03 5.98
C ILE A 234 -10.44 -14.19 7.08
N GLY A 235 -10.28 -14.62 8.33
CA GLY A 235 -10.73 -13.88 9.50
C GLY A 235 -10.06 -12.50 9.59
N ASP A 236 -10.82 -11.49 9.99
CA ASP A 236 -10.35 -10.11 10.06
C ASP A 236 -9.34 -9.88 11.20
N GLU A 237 -9.32 -10.77 12.20
CA GLU A 237 -8.33 -10.82 13.27
C GLU A 237 -6.92 -11.15 12.77
N LYS A 238 -6.81 -11.90 11.68
CA LYS A 238 -5.53 -12.39 11.16
C LYS A 238 -4.73 -11.33 10.45
N VAL A 239 -5.40 -10.27 9.98
CA VAL A 239 -4.83 -9.18 9.17
C VAL A 239 -3.65 -8.50 9.86
N TYR A 240 -3.66 -8.44 11.19
CA TYR A 240 -2.64 -7.75 11.97
C TYR A 240 -1.49 -8.68 12.39
N ASN A 241 -1.62 -10.00 12.17
CA ASN A 241 -0.54 -10.95 12.40
C ASN A 241 0.19 -11.24 11.09
N VAL A 242 1.38 -10.64 10.93
CA VAL A 242 2.19 -10.73 9.71
C VAL A 242 2.49 -12.16 9.25
N ILE A 243 2.71 -13.11 10.17
CA ILE A 243 3.01 -14.51 9.81
C ILE A 243 1.75 -15.21 9.29
N GLU A 244 0.63 -15.04 10.00
CA GLU A 244 -0.62 -15.71 9.64
C GLU A 244 -1.18 -15.16 8.33
N ILE A 245 -1.26 -13.84 8.20
CA ILE A 245 -1.79 -13.21 7.00
C ILE A 245 -0.92 -13.49 5.79
N SER A 246 0.41 -13.50 5.94
CA SER A 246 1.31 -13.75 4.81
C SER A 246 1.15 -15.14 4.23
N LYS A 247 1.05 -16.18 5.07
CA LYS A 247 0.82 -17.55 4.61
C LYS A 247 -0.55 -17.73 3.94
N LEU A 248 -1.61 -17.16 4.53
CA LEU A 248 -2.96 -17.25 3.99
C LEU A 248 -3.07 -16.53 2.63
N LEU A 249 -2.43 -15.38 2.50
CA LEU A 249 -2.42 -14.62 1.24
C LEU A 249 -1.47 -15.20 0.20
N ALA A 250 -0.35 -15.81 0.59
CA ALA A 250 0.50 -16.56 -0.34
C ALA A 250 -0.26 -17.75 -0.97
N GLU A 251 -1.11 -18.42 -0.20
CA GLU A 251 -1.96 -19.50 -0.72
C GLU A 251 -3.12 -18.99 -1.60
N THR A 252 -3.40 -17.69 -1.58
CA THR A 252 -4.53 -17.09 -2.30
C THR A 252 -4.21 -16.86 -3.77
N LYS A 253 -4.95 -17.53 -4.65
CA LYS A 253 -4.95 -17.29 -6.11
C LYS A 253 -5.88 -16.14 -6.50
N PHE A 254 -7.04 -16.04 -5.86
CA PHE A 254 -8.02 -14.99 -6.12
C PHE A 254 -8.54 -14.43 -4.80
N LEU A 255 -8.25 -13.16 -4.53
CA LEU A 255 -8.73 -12.44 -3.37
C LEU A 255 -9.94 -11.58 -3.74
N ILE A 256 -11.00 -11.67 -2.95
CA ILE A 256 -12.13 -10.73 -2.99
C ILE A 256 -12.09 -9.92 -1.71
N THR A 257 -12.02 -8.60 -1.82
CA THR A 257 -11.84 -7.75 -0.64
C THR A 257 -12.49 -6.38 -0.79
N CYS A 258 -12.40 -5.60 0.28
CA CYS A 258 -12.87 -4.23 0.38
C CYS A 258 -11.72 -3.23 0.13
N PRO A 259 -12.00 -1.95 -0.16
CA PRO A 259 -10.98 -0.98 -0.53
C PRO A 259 -10.18 -0.43 0.68
N GLY A 260 -9.20 0.41 0.40
CA GLY A 260 -8.34 1.10 1.35
C GLY A 260 -7.10 0.29 1.76
N SER A 261 -6.51 0.64 2.90
CA SER A 261 -5.28 0.03 3.45
C SER A 261 -5.25 -1.51 3.51
N MET A 262 -6.40 -2.19 3.54
CA MET A 262 -6.48 -3.65 3.52
C MET A 262 -5.80 -4.28 2.30
N VAL A 263 -5.94 -3.63 1.13
CA VAL A 263 -5.35 -4.11 -0.13
C VAL A 263 -3.83 -4.09 -0.08
N MET A 264 -3.22 -3.33 0.83
CA MET A 264 -1.75 -3.30 0.98
C MET A 264 -1.17 -4.63 1.48
N ASN A 265 -2.01 -5.51 2.04
CA ASN A 265 -1.61 -6.90 2.31
C ASN A 265 -1.37 -7.72 1.03
N ALA A 266 -1.70 -7.20 -0.15
CA ALA A 266 -1.38 -7.82 -1.43
C ALA A 266 0.14 -8.04 -1.63
N ILE A 267 1.00 -7.38 -0.84
CA ILE A 267 2.44 -7.68 -0.78
C ILE A 267 2.75 -9.15 -0.50
N PHE A 268 1.81 -9.90 0.09
CA PHE A 268 1.97 -11.32 0.38
C PHE A 268 1.34 -12.25 -0.66
N ILE A 269 0.65 -11.71 -1.67
CA ILE A 269 0.01 -12.50 -2.73
C ILE A 269 1.01 -12.72 -3.86
N HIS A 270 0.99 -13.90 -4.49
CA HIS A 270 1.84 -14.20 -5.64
C HIS A 270 1.56 -13.29 -6.84
N GLU A 271 2.49 -13.22 -7.78
CA GLU A 271 2.33 -12.44 -9.01
C GLU A 271 1.44 -13.22 -9.97
N ASN A 272 0.82 -12.50 -10.92
CA ASN A 272 -0.13 -13.08 -11.88
C ASN A 272 -1.32 -13.79 -11.20
N THR A 273 -1.66 -13.34 -10.00
CA THR A 273 -2.89 -13.68 -9.26
C THR A 273 -3.94 -12.58 -9.48
N TYR A 274 -5.06 -12.67 -8.76
CA TYR A 274 -6.26 -11.89 -9.06
C TYR A 274 -6.82 -11.24 -7.79
N ILE A 275 -7.27 -9.99 -7.89
CA ILE A 275 -7.97 -9.27 -6.82
C ILE A 275 -9.24 -8.61 -7.35
N LEU A 276 -10.37 -8.88 -6.70
CA LEU A 276 -11.61 -8.13 -6.89
C LEU A 276 -11.80 -7.22 -5.68
N ILE A 277 -11.74 -5.91 -5.92
CA ILE A 277 -11.99 -4.90 -4.89
C ILE A 277 -13.45 -4.46 -5.02
N CYS A 278 -14.28 -4.78 -4.03
CA CYS A 278 -15.63 -4.28 -3.88
C CYS A 278 -15.56 -2.86 -3.31
N GLY A 279 -15.29 -1.90 -4.19
CA GLY A 279 -14.89 -0.53 -3.89
C GLY A 279 -16.01 0.48 -3.67
N HIS A 280 -15.58 1.71 -3.34
CA HIS A 280 -16.43 2.88 -3.16
C HIS A 280 -16.70 3.62 -4.49
N ARG A 281 -17.52 4.69 -4.41
CA ARG A 281 -17.81 5.58 -5.54
C ARG A 281 -16.55 6.23 -6.13
N LYS A 282 -15.57 6.52 -5.28
CA LYS A 282 -14.26 7.08 -5.66
C LYS A 282 -13.28 5.95 -5.92
N LEU A 283 -12.46 6.06 -6.96
CA LEU A 283 -11.41 5.08 -7.21
C LEU A 283 -10.33 5.21 -6.13
N ASP A 284 -10.03 4.10 -5.46
CA ASP A 284 -8.85 4.01 -4.59
C ASP A 284 -7.59 3.82 -5.44
N ALA A 285 -7.08 4.91 -5.97
CA ALA A 285 -5.92 4.87 -6.85
C ALA A 285 -4.67 4.25 -6.19
N PRO A 286 -4.39 4.45 -4.88
CA PRO A 286 -3.36 3.69 -4.18
C PRO A 286 -3.55 2.16 -4.27
N ASN A 287 -4.78 1.65 -4.13
CA ASN A 287 -5.03 0.21 -4.27
C ASN A 287 -4.73 -0.30 -5.68
N VAL A 288 -5.14 0.44 -6.71
CA VAL A 288 -4.80 0.11 -8.10
C VAL A 288 -3.28 0.12 -8.28
N GLY A 289 -2.61 1.10 -7.70
CA GLY A 289 -1.17 1.26 -7.77
C GLY A 289 -0.38 0.10 -7.17
N VAL A 290 -0.87 -0.44 -6.04
CA VAL A 290 -0.31 -1.63 -5.41
C VAL A 290 -0.49 -2.87 -6.27
N CYS A 291 -1.69 -3.13 -6.77
CA CYS A 291 -1.95 -4.26 -7.67
C CYS A 291 -1.07 -4.18 -8.94
N TYR A 292 -0.97 -2.99 -9.52
CA TYR A 292 -0.11 -2.70 -10.67
C TYR A 292 1.36 -3.01 -10.37
N SER A 293 1.86 -2.51 -9.24
CA SER A 293 3.27 -2.62 -8.87
C SER A 293 3.70 -4.05 -8.58
N LEU A 294 2.79 -4.82 -7.98
CA LEU A 294 2.97 -6.23 -7.60
C LEU A 294 2.61 -7.23 -8.70
N ASN A 295 2.25 -6.74 -9.90
CA ASN A 295 1.92 -7.57 -11.05
C ASN A 295 0.69 -8.49 -10.80
N ILE A 296 -0.37 -7.94 -10.20
CA ILE A 296 -1.60 -8.63 -9.82
C ILE A 296 -2.75 -8.12 -10.67
N TYR A 297 -3.55 -9.00 -11.28
CA TYR A 297 -4.74 -8.62 -12.04
C TYR A 297 -5.83 -8.10 -11.11
N MET A 298 -6.50 -7.01 -11.48
CA MET A 298 -7.47 -6.38 -10.60
C MET A 298 -8.72 -5.89 -11.33
N ILE A 299 -9.86 -6.12 -10.70
CA ILE A 299 -11.10 -5.37 -10.97
C ILE A 299 -11.42 -4.52 -9.75
N TYR A 300 -11.55 -3.20 -9.95
CA TYR A 300 -12.16 -2.32 -8.95
C TYR A 300 -13.65 -2.17 -9.24
N ALA A 301 -14.50 -2.88 -8.50
CA ALA A 301 -15.95 -2.83 -8.69
C ALA A 301 -16.57 -1.73 -7.81
N ASN A 302 -17.06 -0.65 -8.42
CA ASN A 302 -17.70 0.46 -7.69
C ASN A 302 -19.11 0.04 -7.20
N GLY A 303 -19.25 -0.11 -5.89
CA GLY A 303 -20.53 -0.40 -5.23
C GLY A 303 -21.24 0.82 -4.64
N ASP A 304 -20.83 2.03 -4.99
CA ASP A 304 -21.33 3.30 -4.46
C ASP A 304 -21.19 3.46 -2.94
N LEU A 305 -20.28 2.69 -2.33
CA LEU A 305 -19.98 2.82 -0.90
C LEU A 305 -19.37 4.19 -0.59
N PRO A 306 -19.67 4.78 0.58
CA PRO A 306 -19.14 6.07 0.97
C PRO A 306 -17.66 5.98 1.34
N TYR A 307 -16.89 7.02 0.99
CA TYR A 307 -15.47 7.12 1.33
C TYR A 307 -15.28 7.71 2.73
N LYS A 308 -14.40 7.12 3.56
CA LYS A 308 -14.09 7.55 4.94
C LYS A 308 -15.29 7.59 5.90
N ILE A 309 -16.40 6.96 5.56
CA ILE A 309 -17.59 6.81 6.41
C ILE A 309 -17.84 5.32 6.60
N VAL A 310 -18.27 4.93 7.80
CA VAL A 310 -18.67 3.54 8.06
C VAL A 310 -19.89 3.22 7.20
N ASN A 311 -19.78 2.17 6.40
CA ASN A 311 -20.84 1.79 5.48
C ASN A 311 -22.09 1.37 6.26
N ASP A 312 -23.23 1.89 5.84
CA ASP A 312 -24.55 1.61 6.41
C ASP A 312 -25.46 0.81 5.46
N HIS A 313 -24.99 0.54 4.24
CA HIS A 313 -25.72 -0.19 3.21
C HIS A 313 -24.88 -1.32 2.57
N PRO A 314 -25.55 -2.37 2.05
CA PRO A 314 -24.89 -3.51 1.44
C PRO A 314 -24.20 -3.16 0.12
N PHE A 315 -23.14 -3.89 -0.22
CA PHE A 315 -22.52 -3.79 -1.54
C PHE A 315 -23.48 -4.37 -2.59
N PRO A 316 -23.69 -3.71 -3.76
CA PRO A 316 -24.66 -4.14 -4.75
C PRO A 316 -24.36 -5.52 -5.33
N ILE A 317 -25.31 -6.44 -5.16
CA ILE A 317 -25.20 -7.85 -5.61
C ILE A 317 -24.96 -7.96 -7.11
N TYR A 318 -25.65 -7.15 -7.91
CA TYR A 318 -25.48 -7.15 -9.36
C TYR A 318 -24.06 -6.75 -9.78
N THR A 319 -23.52 -5.69 -9.17
CA THR A 319 -22.16 -5.22 -9.42
C THR A 319 -21.15 -6.29 -9.03
N PHE A 320 -21.31 -6.89 -7.86
CA PHE A 320 -20.45 -7.98 -7.39
C PHE A 320 -20.49 -9.16 -8.35
N THR A 321 -21.68 -9.65 -8.68
CA THR A 321 -21.86 -10.83 -9.52
C THR A 321 -21.25 -10.66 -10.90
N PHE A 322 -21.45 -9.50 -11.52
CA PHE A 322 -20.83 -9.19 -12.80
C PHE A 322 -19.30 -9.17 -12.68
N ALA A 323 -18.75 -8.44 -11.72
CA ALA A 323 -17.30 -8.34 -11.55
C ALA A 323 -16.65 -9.71 -11.25
N LEU A 324 -17.32 -10.53 -10.44
CA LEU A 324 -16.92 -11.90 -10.14
C LEU A 324 -16.87 -12.75 -11.41
N GLU A 325 -17.90 -12.72 -12.26
CA GLU A 325 -17.88 -13.43 -13.56
C GLU A 325 -16.73 -13.01 -14.45
N GLN A 326 -16.44 -11.71 -14.53
CA GLN A 326 -15.38 -11.20 -15.39
C GLN A 326 -14.00 -11.61 -14.87
N MET A 327 -13.81 -11.64 -13.54
CA MET A 327 -12.56 -12.11 -12.97
C MET A 327 -12.37 -13.61 -13.15
N ILE A 328 -13.43 -14.41 -12.97
CA ILE A 328 -13.39 -15.85 -13.23
C ILE A 328 -13.09 -16.13 -14.70
N TYR A 329 -13.70 -15.38 -15.62
CA TYR A 329 -13.37 -15.48 -17.05
C TYR A 329 -11.88 -15.21 -17.31
N MET A 330 -11.32 -14.15 -16.71
CA MET A 330 -9.89 -13.82 -16.82
C MET A 330 -9.01 -14.96 -16.27
N ILE A 331 -9.36 -15.52 -15.11
CA ILE A 331 -8.65 -16.66 -14.50
C ILE A 331 -8.62 -17.88 -15.42
N GLU A 332 -9.70 -18.15 -16.14
CA GLU A 332 -9.86 -19.33 -17.00
C GLU A 332 -9.25 -19.15 -18.39
N ASN A 333 -9.24 -17.92 -18.92
CA ASN A 333 -8.90 -17.64 -20.31
C ASN A 333 -7.60 -16.84 -20.49
N GLY A 334 -7.02 -16.30 -19.40
CA GLY A 334 -5.81 -15.49 -19.46
C GLY A 334 -6.00 -14.12 -20.14
N LYS A 335 -7.24 -13.70 -20.39
CA LYS A 335 -7.60 -12.42 -21.01
C LYS A 335 -8.96 -11.92 -20.52
N TRP A 336 -9.16 -10.60 -20.58
CA TRP A 336 -10.45 -9.99 -20.29
C TRP A 336 -11.50 -10.39 -21.33
N SER A 337 -12.75 -10.52 -20.90
CA SER A 337 -13.87 -10.70 -21.84
C SER A 337 -14.26 -9.36 -22.44
N ASP A 338 -14.70 -9.33 -23.70
CA ASP A 338 -15.15 -8.09 -24.34
C ASP A 338 -16.29 -7.41 -23.57
N LYS A 339 -17.13 -8.20 -22.89
CA LYS A 339 -18.24 -7.69 -22.06
C LYS A 339 -17.77 -6.83 -20.89
N VAL A 340 -16.55 -7.05 -20.38
CA VAL A 340 -16.05 -6.24 -19.26
C VAL A 340 -15.94 -4.77 -19.66
N PHE A 341 -15.54 -4.52 -20.90
CA PHE A 341 -15.34 -3.17 -21.44
C PHE A 341 -16.64 -2.45 -21.78
N GLU A 342 -17.80 -3.10 -21.63
CA GLU A 342 -19.09 -2.39 -21.65
C GLU A 342 -19.20 -1.45 -20.44
N LYS A 343 -18.75 -1.92 -19.27
CA LYS A 343 -18.89 -1.20 -17.96
C LYS A 343 -17.58 -0.66 -17.39
N TYR A 344 -16.47 -1.31 -17.70
CA TYR A 344 -15.15 -0.97 -17.20
C TYR A 344 -14.29 -0.39 -18.32
N LYS A 345 -13.21 0.27 -17.91
CA LYS A 345 -12.09 0.70 -18.75
C LYS A 345 -10.80 0.30 -18.05
N TYR A 346 -9.67 0.34 -18.76
CA TYR A 346 -8.39 0.28 -18.07
C TYR A 346 -8.30 1.42 -17.04
N SER A 347 -7.78 1.11 -15.85
CA SER A 347 -7.76 2.07 -14.75
C SER A 347 -6.92 3.31 -15.07
N TYR A 348 -6.00 3.19 -16.04
CA TYR A 348 -5.18 4.28 -16.55
C TYR A 348 -5.17 4.27 -18.08
N ASP A 349 -5.06 5.46 -18.65
CA ASP A 349 -4.78 5.64 -20.07
C ASP A 349 -3.26 5.66 -20.29
N ILE A 350 -2.76 4.74 -21.12
CA ILE A 350 -1.33 4.61 -21.40
C ILE A 350 -0.78 5.86 -22.11
N GLU A 351 -1.56 6.44 -23.02
CA GLU A 351 -1.11 7.58 -23.81
C GLU A 351 -1.13 8.86 -22.97
N GLU A 352 -2.12 9.00 -22.08
CA GLU A 352 -2.12 10.06 -21.07
C GLU A 352 -0.88 9.94 -20.17
N LEU A 353 -0.62 8.74 -19.63
CA LEU A 353 0.54 8.48 -18.78
C LEU A 353 1.87 8.82 -19.50
N LYS A 354 2.04 8.42 -20.77
CA LYS A 354 3.22 8.75 -21.57
C LYS A 354 3.39 10.25 -21.79
N SER A 355 2.30 10.99 -22.00
CA SER A 355 2.37 12.44 -22.25
C SER A 355 2.81 13.25 -21.04
N THR A 356 2.78 12.65 -19.84
CA THR A 356 3.18 13.29 -18.57
C THR A 356 4.63 13.00 -18.15
N LEU A 357 5.31 12.07 -18.85
CA LEU A 357 6.74 11.79 -18.70
C LEU A 357 7.56 12.83 -19.45
#